data_AF-A0A2H0G633-F1
#
_entry.id   AF-A0A2H0G633-F1
#
_cell.length_a   1.000
_cell.length_b   1.000
_cell.length_c   1.000
_cell.angle_alpha   90.00
_cell.angle_beta   90.00
_cell.angle_gamma   90.00
#
_symmetry.space_group_name_H-M   'P 1'
#
loop_
_entity.id
_entity.type
_entity.pdbx_description
1 polymer ?
#
loop_
_entity_poly.entity_id
_entity_poly.type
_entity_poly.pdbx_seq_one_letter_code
_entity_poly.pdbx_strand_id
1 'polypeptide(L)'
;FILICLIGLIYSYFFPFWIPNLLKKIPFLSKNEHLVFSPLFSKEEKLNALVMSIFRYAVFSFQYYLVLEAFGVHFNSFSEIALIAVCFLFTSVIPTFILSEIAVRGSVALFVFSFLSPNDVAIFSASLVLWLLNVALPATIGIFGLKKIQLPQKA
;
A
#
# COMPACT_ATOMS: atom_id res chain seq x y z
N PHE A 1 4.32 19.20 14.01
CA PHE A 1 4.58 19.10 12.56
C PHE A 1 3.84 17.92 11.92
N ILE A 2 4.18 16.67 12.25
CA ILE A 2 3.54 15.45 11.67
C ILE A 2 1.99 15.48 11.77
N LEU A 3 1.44 15.83 12.94
CA LEU A 3 -0.01 15.92 13.14
C LEU A 3 -0.69 16.93 12.20
N ILE A 4 -0.03 18.07 11.95
CA ILE A 4 -0.54 19.12 11.04
C ILE A 4 -0.54 18.61 9.60
N CYS A 5 0.51 17.90 9.19
CA CYS A 5 0.56 17.25 7.88
C CYS A 5 -0.55 16.20 7.72
N LEU A 6 -0.80 15.37 8.74
CA LEU A 6 -1.87 14.38 8.73
C LEU A 6 -3.26 15.03 8.61
N ILE A 7 -3.52 16.08 9.39
CA ILE A 7 -4.78 16.83 9.32
C ILE A 7 -4.95 17.45 7.93
N GLY A 8 -3.88 18.02 7.35
CA GLY A 8 -3.89 18.58 6.00
C GLY A 8 -4.18 17.53 4.92
N LEU A 9 -3.61 16.32 5.04
CA LEU A 9 -3.89 15.20 4.14
C LEU A 9 -5.35 14.74 4.23
N ILE A 10 -5.89 14.60 5.44
CA ILE A 10 -7.29 14.22 5.67
C ILE A 10 -8.22 15.30 5.09
N TYR A 11 -7.93 16.58 5.34
CA TYR A 11 -8.71 17.69 4.81
C TYR A 11 -8.71 17.68 3.27
N SER A 12 -7.55 17.50 2.64
CA SER A 12 -7.41 17.39 1.19
C SER A 12 -8.21 16.23 0.59
N TYR A 13 -8.25 15.08 1.27
CA TYR A 13 -9.01 13.90 0.84
C TYR A 13 -10.52 14.14 0.81
N PHE A 14 -11.07 14.80 1.84
CA PHE A 14 -12.50 15.12 1.91
C PHE A 14 -12.88 16.33 1.04
N PHE A 15 -12.00 17.33 0.94
CA PHE A 15 -12.22 18.59 0.24
C PHE A 15 -11.11 18.83 -0.82
N PRO A 16 -11.17 18.17 -1.99
CA PRO A 16 -10.14 18.29 -3.03
C PRO A 16 -10.19 19.62 -3.81
N PHE A 17 -10.68 20.70 -3.21
CA PHE A 17 -10.97 21.99 -3.86
C PHE A 17 -9.74 22.60 -4.59
N TRP A 18 -8.53 22.31 -4.13
CA TRP A 18 -7.29 22.82 -4.73
C TRP A 18 -6.75 21.98 -5.90
N ILE A 19 -7.16 20.72 -6.02
CA ILE A 19 -6.64 19.75 -7.00
C ILE A 19 -6.95 20.17 -8.45
N PRO A 20 -8.17 20.62 -8.81
CA PRO A 20 -8.48 21.10 -10.16
C PRO A 20 -7.60 22.26 -10.61
N ASN A 21 -7.29 23.19 -9.70
CA ASN A 21 -6.49 24.38 -10.02
C ASN A 21 -5.01 24.04 -10.22
N LEU A 22 -4.51 22.98 -9.57
CA LEU A 22 -3.16 22.46 -9.77
C LEU A 22 -3.06 21.68 -11.09
N LEU A 23 -4.04 20.82 -11.39
CA LEU A 23 -4.06 19.98 -12.59
C LEU A 23 -4.19 20.77 -13.89
N LYS A 24 -4.94 21.88 -13.89
CA LYS A 24 -5.07 22.78 -15.05
C LYS A 24 -3.74 23.42 -15.49
N LYS A 25 -2.72 23.45 -14.63
CA LYS A 25 -1.38 23.96 -14.99
C LYS A 25 -0.57 22.98 -15.84
N ILE A 26 -0.98 21.72 -15.93
CA ILE A 26 -0.28 20.69 -16.71
C ILE A 26 -0.98 20.55 -18.06
N PRO A 27 -0.33 20.94 -19.18
CA PRO A 27 -0.97 21.01 -20.50
C PRO A 27 -1.43 19.64 -21.04
N PHE A 28 -0.93 18.54 -20.49
CA PHE A 28 -1.35 17.17 -20.82
C PHE A 28 -2.71 16.79 -20.19
N LEU A 29 -3.03 17.34 -19.02
CA LEU A 29 -4.22 17.02 -18.24
C LEU A 29 -5.40 17.97 -18.52
N SER A 30 -5.13 19.17 -19.07
CA SER A 30 -6.18 20.13 -19.45
C SER A 30 -7.01 19.70 -20.66
N LYS A 31 -6.54 18.72 -21.45
CA LYS A 31 -7.22 18.24 -22.67
C LYS A 31 -8.38 17.27 -22.37
N ASN A 32 -8.46 16.75 -21.15
CA ASN A 32 -9.47 15.79 -20.71
C ASN A 32 -10.31 16.40 -19.57
N GLU A 33 -11.19 17.35 -19.91
CA GLU A 33 -12.01 18.11 -18.94
C GLU A 33 -12.88 17.22 -18.04
N HIS A 34 -13.25 16.02 -18.50
CA HIS A 34 -13.98 15.02 -17.71
C HIS A 34 -13.20 14.43 -16.52
N LEU A 35 -11.87 14.60 -16.47
CA LEU A 35 -11.05 14.16 -15.33
C LEU A 35 -11.03 15.20 -14.19
N VAL A 36 -11.46 16.44 -14.45
CA VAL A 36 -11.32 17.58 -13.53
C VAL A 36 -12.56 17.76 -12.65
N PHE A 37 -13.71 17.25 -13.08
CA PHE A 37 -14.95 17.29 -12.32
C PHE A 37 -15.51 15.88 -12.21
N SER A 38 -15.20 15.22 -11.10
CA SER A 38 -16.19 14.29 -10.60
C SER A 38 -16.14 14.21 -9.08
N PRO A 39 -17.28 14.42 -8.40
CA PRO A 39 -17.50 13.84 -7.10
C PRO A 39 -17.72 12.33 -7.33
N LEU A 40 -16.68 11.58 -7.72
CA LEU A 40 -16.83 10.16 -8.09
C LEU A 40 -17.36 9.31 -6.93
N PHE A 41 -17.21 9.81 -5.70
CA PHE A 41 -17.57 9.11 -4.49
C PHE A 41 -18.20 10.07 -3.49
N SER A 42 -19.35 9.66 -2.96
CA SER A 42 -20.03 10.27 -1.83
C SER A 42 -19.12 10.34 -0.58
N LYS A 43 -19.47 11.21 0.37
CA LYS A 43 -18.73 11.29 1.65
C LYS A 43 -18.73 9.95 2.39
N GLU A 44 -19.82 9.18 2.27
CA GLU A 44 -19.97 7.86 2.88
C GLU A 44 -19.01 6.84 2.23
N GLU A 45 -18.93 6.80 0.90
CA GLU A 45 -17.98 5.93 0.20
C GLU A 45 -16.53 6.26 0.56
N LYS A 46 -16.18 7.55 0.64
CA LYS A 46 -14.85 8.00 1.08
C LYS A 46 -14.55 7.56 2.52
N LEU A 47 -15.51 7.71 3.43
CA LEU A 47 -15.34 7.30 4.82
C LEU A 47 -15.21 5.78 4.94
N ASN A 48 -16.04 5.01 4.24
CA ASN A 48 -15.97 3.55 4.20
C ASN A 48 -14.62 3.09 3.64
N ALA A 49 -14.16 3.67 2.54
CA ALA A 49 -12.84 3.37 1.97
C ALA A 49 -11.70 3.70 2.96
N LEU A 50 -11.80 4.82 3.69
CA LEU A 50 -10.82 5.20 4.70
C LEU A 50 -10.78 4.19 5.86
N VAL A 51 -11.94 3.81 6.40
CA VAL A 51 -12.05 2.81 7.50
C VAL A 51 -11.51 1.45 7.04
N MET A 52 -11.93 0.98 5.86
CA MET A 52 -11.42 -0.27 5.29
C MET A 52 -9.91 -0.22 5.05
N SER A 53 -9.38 0.92 4.63
CA SER A 53 -7.94 1.11 4.41
C SER A 53 -7.16 1.08 5.73
N ILE A 54 -7.66 1.73 6.78
CA ILE A 54 -7.07 1.70 8.13
C ILE A 54 -7.04 0.27 8.65
N PHE A 55 -8.17 -0.44 8.57
CA PHE A 55 -8.25 -1.82 9.03
C PHE A 55 -7.29 -2.75 8.27
N ARG A 56 -7.29 -2.67 6.93
CA ARG A 56 -6.36 -3.42 6.09
C ARG A 56 -4.90 -3.13 6.47
N TYR A 57 -4.56 -1.86 6.68
CA TYR A 57 -3.22 -1.45 7.07
C TYR A 57 -2.83 -2.02 8.45
N ALA A 58 -3.72 -1.97 9.44
CA ALA A 58 -3.49 -2.53 10.76
C ALA A 58 -3.26 -4.05 10.71
N VAL A 59 -4.11 -4.78 9.97
CA VAL A 59 -3.96 -6.23 9.79
C VAL A 59 -2.64 -6.57 9.11
N PHE A 60 -2.28 -5.88 8.02
CA PHE A 60 -1.04 -6.16 7.29
C PHE A 60 0.20 -5.81 8.12
N SER A 61 0.14 -4.74 8.91
CA SER A 61 1.24 -4.36 9.83
C SER A 61 1.41 -5.40 10.93
N PHE A 62 0.31 -5.86 11.52
CA PHE A 62 0.34 -6.89 12.55
C PHE A 62 0.84 -8.23 12.02
N GLN A 63 0.39 -8.65 10.83
CA GLN A 63 0.93 -9.83 10.16
C GLN A 63 2.43 -9.71 9.91
N TYR A 64 2.91 -8.55 9.45
CA TYR A 64 4.35 -8.39 9.19
C TYR A 64 5.17 -8.44 10.47
N TYR A 65 4.69 -7.81 11.55
CA TYR A 65 5.28 -7.93 12.88
C TYR A 65 5.42 -9.39 13.31
N LEU A 66 4.34 -10.18 13.23
CA LEU A 66 4.35 -11.59 13.62
C LEU A 66 5.33 -12.41 12.78
N VAL A 67 5.38 -12.19 11.46
CA VAL A 67 6.29 -12.90 10.58
C VAL A 67 7.74 -12.51 10.87
N LEU A 68 8.05 -11.22 11.05
CA LEU A 68 9.40 -10.77 11.40
C LEU A 68 9.89 -11.37 12.73
N GLU A 69 9.05 -11.36 13.76
CA GLU A 69 9.34 -12.01 15.05
C GLU A 69 9.57 -13.52 14.88
N ALA A 70 8.73 -14.20 14.09
CA ALA A 70 8.86 -15.64 13.83
C ALA A 70 10.16 -16.00 13.09
N PHE A 71 10.71 -15.08 12.30
CA PHE A 71 11.99 -15.22 11.61
C PHE A 71 13.19 -14.72 12.44
N GLY A 72 12.98 -14.31 13.70
CA GLY A 72 14.03 -13.88 14.62
C GLY A 72 14.46 -12.41 14.48
N VAL A 73 13.62 -11.57 13.87
CA VAL A 73 13.78 -10.11 13.88
C VAL A 73 12.95 -9.56 15.03
N HIS A 74 13.58 -9.42 16.19
CA HIS A 74 12.92 -9.01 17.42
C HIS A 74 12.81 -7.50 17.56
N PHE A 75 11.67 -7.03 18.05
CA PHE A 75 11.42 -5.62 18.34
C PHE A 75 11.47 -5.37 19.86
N ASN A 76 12.45 -4.59 20.31
CA ASN A 76 12.65 -4.22 21.72
C ASN A 76 11.86 -2.97 22.13
N SER A 77 11.37 -2.20 21.16
CA SER A 77 10.67 -0.94 21.43
C SER A 77 9.53 -0.67 20.44
N PHE A 78 8.55 0.13 20.87
CA PHE A 78 7.45 0.55 19.99
C PHE A 78 7.93 1.42 18.81
N SER A 79 9.04 2.14 18.98
CA SER A 79 9.70 2.87 17.90
C SER A 79 10.22 1.96 16.79
N GLU A 80 10.68 0.75 17.13
CA GLU A 80 11.14 -0.21 16.13
C GLU A 80 9.95 -0.80 15.36
N ILE A 81 8.81 -1.00 16.01
CA ILE A 81 7.57 -1.43 15.33
C ILE A 81 7.15 -0.40 14.26
N ALA A 82 7.41 0.90 14.48
CA ALA A 82 7.13 1.94 13.49
C ALA A 82 7.95 1.78 12.20
N LEU A 83 9.04 1.00 12.20
CA LEU A 83 9.81 0.68 10.98
C LEU A 83 8.98 -0.12 9.98
N ILE A 84 7.97 -0.89 10.42
CA ILE A 84 7.01 -1.54 9.51
C ILE A 84 6.27 -0.49 8.68
N ALA A 85 5.88 0.63 9.30
CA ALA A 85 5.21 1.71 8.59
C ALA A 85 6.14 2.40 7.57
N VAL A 86 7.41 2.57 7.93
CA VAL A 86 8.46 3.10 7.03
C VAL A 86 8.69 2.16 5.85
N CYS A 87 8.76 0.84 6.09
CA CYS A 87 8.89 -0.17 5.05
C CYS A 87 7.72 -0.08 4.06
N PHE A 88 6.47 -0.03 4.55
CA PHE A 88 5.31 0.11 3.68
C PHE A 88 5.29 1.43 2.91
N LEU A 89 5.70 2.53 3.55
CA LEU A 89 5.82 3.83 2.89
C LEU A 89 6.78 3.76 1.69
N PHE A 90 8.00 3.25 1.88
CA PHE A 90 8.95 3.11 0.77
C PHE A 90 8.43 2.21 -0.34
N THR A 91 7.85 1.04 0.00
CA THR A 91 7.28 0.15 -1.02
C THR A 91 6.10 0.76 -1.78
N SER A 92 5.40 1.75 -1.20
CA SER A 92 4.26 2.41 -1.85
C SER A 92 4.68 3.54 -2.80
N VAL A 93 5.86 4.14 -2.58
CA VAL A 93 6.38 5.23 -3.42
C VAL A 93 7.08 4.70 -4.66
N ILE A 94 7.72 3.54 -4.56
CA ILE A 94 8.47 2.94 -5.66
C ILE A 94 7.48 2.32 -6.66
N PRO A 95 7.42 2.80 -7.92
CA PRO A 95 6.61 2.16 -8.94
C PRO A 95 7.17 0.78 -9.25
N THR A 96 6.32 -0.24 -9.26
CA THR A 96 6.72 -1.64 -9.46
C THR A 96 5.97 -2.28 -10.62
N PHE A 97 6.68 -3.13 -11.37
CA PHE A 97 6.15 -4.14 -12.29
C PHE A 97 6.15 -5.52 -11.61
N ILE A 98 5.37 -6.47 -12.12
CA ILE A 98 5.08 -7.77 -11.48
C ILE A 98 6.32 -8.47 -10.89
N LEU A 99 7.40 -8.65 -11.67
CA LEU A 99 8.61 -9.34 -11.18
C LEU A 99 9.44 -8.48 -10.21
N SER A 100 9.39 -7.16 -10.36
CA SER A 100 10.10 -6.22 -9.48
C SER A 100 9.47 -6.09 -8.10
N GLU A 101 8.22 -6.52 -7.90
CA GLU A 101 7.56 -6.42 -6.58
C GLU A 101 8.34 -7.18 -5.50
N ILE A 102 8.79 -8.40 -5.79
CA ILE A 102 9.54 -9.23 -4.83
C ILE A 102 10.90 -8.58 -4.54
N ALA A 103 11.62 -8.17 -5.60
CA ALA A 103 12.93 -7.55 -5.47
C ALA A 103 12.88 -6.21 -4.72
N VAL A 104 11.88 -5.37 -4.99
CA VAL A 104 11.70 -4.07 -4.33
C VAL A 104 11.30 -4.27 -2.87
N ARG A 105 10.33 -5.14 -2.57
CA ARG A 105 9.91 -5.41 -1.18
C ARG A 105 11.02 -6.05 -0.35
N GLY A 106 11.77 -6.98 -0.93
CA GLY A 106 12.95 -7.58 -0.29
C GLY A 106 14.03 -6.55 -0.01
N SER A 107 14.39 -5.74 -1.02
CA SER A 107 15.41 -4.69 -0.87
C SER A 107 15.02 -3.63 0.16
N VAL A 108 13.76 -3.18 0.17
CA VAL A 108 13.27 -2.22 1.16
C VAL A 108 13.25 -2.83 2.55
N ALA A 109 12.84 -4.08 2.71
CA ALA A 109 12.87 -4.77 4.00
C ALA A 109 14.29 -4.87 4.55
N LEU A 110 15.25 -5.29 3.71
CA LEU A 110 16.67 -5.34 4.08
C LEU A 110 17.20 -3.96 4.48
N PHE A 111 16.88 -2.94 3.69
CA PHE A 111 17.28 -1.57 4.00
C PHE A 111 16.73 -1.08 5.35
N VAL A 112 15.47 -1.40 5.66
CA VAL A 112 14.81 -0.91 6.88
C VAL A 112 15.17 -1.74 8.12
N PHE A 113 15.27 -3.06 8.01
CA PHE A 113 15.40 -3.96 9.15
C PHE A 113 16.81 -4.50 9.39
N SER A 114 17.78 -4.25 8.49
CA SER A 114 19.19 -4.61 8.73
C SER A 114 19.77 -3.97 10.00
N PHE A 115 19.19 -2.87 10.47
CA PHE A 115 19.54 -2.26 11.75
C PHE A 115 19.04 -3.06 12.97
N LEU A 116 18.01 -3.90 12.81
CA LEU A 116 17.44 -4.72 13.90
C LEU A 116 18.03 -6.13 13.94
N SER A 117 18.40 -6.68 12.79
CA SER A 117 18.96 -8.03 12.71
C SER A 117 20.03 -8.12 11.62
N PRO A 118 21.18 -8.75 11.88
CA PRO A 118 22.21 -8.99 10.87
C PRO A 118 21.84 -10.13 9.91
N ASN A 119 20.71 -10.83 10.13
CA ASN A 119 20.30 -11.95 9.31
C ASN A 119 19.44 -11.48 8.12
N ASP A 120 20.11 -11.07 7.04
CA ASP A 120 19.46 -10.64 5.80
C ASP A 120 18.53 -11.71 5.22
N VAL A 121 18.90 -12.98 5.32
CA VAL A 121 18.09 -14.09 4.81
C VAL A 121 16.76 -14.17 5.57
N ALA A 122 16.78 -13.98 6.89
CA ALA A 122 15.57 -13.94 7.70
C ALA A 122 14.66 -12.77 7.33
N ILE A 123 15.21 -11.56 7.20
CA ILE A 123 14.46 -10.35 6.83
C ILE A 123 13.82 -10.50 5.45
N PHE A 124 14.60 -10.94 4.46
CA PHE A 124 14.10 -11.15 3.10
C PHE A 124 13.00 -12.22 3.06
N SER A 125 13.22 -13.34 3.76
CA SER A 125 12.24 -14.44 3.82
C SER A 125 10.95 -14.01 4.49
N ALA A 126 11.02 -13.23 5.57
CA ALA A 126 9.85 -12.66 6.24
C ALA A 126 9.04 -11.76 5.30
N SER A 127 9.70 -10.87 4.55
CA SER A 127 9.07 -10.01 3.55
C SER A 127 8.38 -10.81 2.44
N LEU A 128 9.06 -11.87 1.96
CA LEU A 128 8.52 -12.76 0.93
C LEU A 128 7.30 -13.56 1.43
N VAL A 129 7.35 -14.11 2.65
CA VAL A 129 6.22 -14.82 3.26
C VAL A 129 5.02 -13.91 3.42
N LEU A 130 5.22 -12.66 3.88
CA LEU A 130 4.12 -11.70 3.96
C LEU A 130 3.49 -11.44 2.59
N TRP A 131 4.32 -11.23 1.55
CA TRP A 131 3.82 -11.03 0.18
C TRP A 131 3.06 -12.25 -0.33
N LEU A 132 3.54 -13.47 -0.04
CA LEU A 132 2.83 -14.69 -0.39
C LEU A 132 1.46 -14.76 0.26
N LEU A 133 1.36 -14.47 1.55
CA LEU A 133 0.09 -14.52 2.30
C LEU A 133 -0.91 -13.45 1.81
N ASN A 134 -0.43 -12.22 1.56
CA ASN A 134 -1.31 -11.08 1.30
C ASN A 134 -1.60 -10.82 -0.18
N VAL A 135 -0.74 -11.29 -1.09
CA VAL A 135 -0.85 -11.02 -2.52
C VAL A 135 -0.93 -12.32 -3.32
N ALA A 136 0.07 -13.19 -3.22
CA ALA A 136 0.14 -14.37 -4.09
C ALA A 136 -0.99 -15.38 -3.82
N LEU A 137 -1.26 -15.67 -2.55
CA LEU A 137 -2.32 -16.61 -2.15
C LEU A 137 -3.71 -16.12 -2.60
N PRO A 138 -4.14 -14.87 -2.31
CA PRO A 138 -5.39 -14.34 -2.85
C PRO A 138 -5.44 -14.35 -4.39
N ALA A 139 -4.34 -14.02 -5.06
CA ALA A 139 -4.27 -14.03 -6.53
C ALA A 139 -4.47 -15.43 -7.10
N THR A 140 -3.82 -16.46 -6.53
CA THR A 140 -3.97 -17.86 -6.97
C THR A 140 -5.38 -18.38 -6.74
N ILE A 141 -6.01 -18.07 -5.61
CA ILE A 141 -7.42 -18.39 -5.37
C ILE A 141 -8.32 -17.70 -6.41
N GLY A 142 -8.03 -16.44 -6.74
CA GLY A 142 -8.75 -15.68 -7.76
C GLY A 142 -8.75 -16.35 -9.14
N ILE A 143 -7.65 -17.00 -9.55
CA ILE A 143 -7.55 -17.70 -10.84
C ILE A 143 -8.63 -18.80 -10.96
N PHE A 144 -8.93 -19.53 -9.89
CA PHE A 144 -9.97 -20.55 -9.92
C PHE A 144 -11.38 -19.94 -10.09
N GLY A 145 -11.60 -18.73 -9.57
CA GLY A 145 -12.84 -17.98 -9.75
C GLY A 145 -13.03 -17.45 -11.18
N LEU A 146 -11.94 -17.06 -11.85
CA LEU A 146 -11.99 -16.51 -13.23
C LEU A 146 -12.52 -17.51 -14.26
N LYS A 147 -12.36 -18.82 -14.05
CA LYS A 147 -12.91 -19.86 -14.94
C LYS A 147 -14.44 -19.79 -15.08
N LYS A 148 -15.14 -19.12 -14.16
CA LYS A 148 -16.61 -18.93 -14.20
C LYS A 148 -17.05 -17.65 -14.92
N ILE A 149 -16.13 -16.75 -15.28
CA ILE A 149 -16.47 -15.49 -15.96
C ILE A 149 -16.59 -15.77 -17.46
N GLN A 150 -17.81 -16.02 -17.92
CA GLN A 150 -18.13 -15.97 -19.35
C GLN A 150 -18.03 -14.50 -19.78
N LEU A 151 -16.99 -14.18 -20.55
CA LEU A 151 -16.86 -12.86 -21.15
C LEU A 151 -18.07 -12.64 -22.08
N PRO A 152 -18.81 -11.53 -21.98
CA PRO A 152 -19.82 -11.19 -22.97
C PRO A 152 -19.11 -11.05 -24.31
N GLN A 153 -19.33 -12.01 -25.21
CA GLN A 153 -18.85 -11.92 -26.59
C GLN A 153 -19.53 -10.68 -27.20
N LYS A 154 -18.72 -9.66 -27.53
CA LYS A 154 -19.18 -8.56 -28.38
C LYS A 154 -19.59 -9.17 -29.72
N ALA A 155 -20.89 -9.13 -30.00
CA ALA A 155 -21.48 -9.40 -31.31
C ALA A 155 -21.16 -8.25 -32.29
#